data_AF-A0A962PEX7-F1
#
_entry.id   AF-A0A962PEX7-F1
#
_cell.length_a   1.000
_cell.length_b   1.000
_cell.length_c   1.000
_cell.angle_alpha   90.00
_cell.angle_beta   90.00
_cell.angle_gamma   90.00
#
_symmetry.space_group_name_H-M   'P 1'
#
loop_
_entity.id
_entity.type
_entity.pdbx_description
1 polymer ?
#
loop_
_entity_poly.entity_id
_entity_poly.type
_entity_poly.pdbx_seq_one_letter_code
_entity_poly.pdbx_strand_id
1 'polypeptide(L)'
;MLKIAASGILLLANAWSLAGPGADTVNERIPVSKDQLEAHWELDCAGARADLQRTLAAERADCGVAEPLRRALRLCAFVHQPPGREPAPRCPDFDRLSGLLEQRRCSAVGDLLQQRGNCTAGTPP
;
A
#
# COMPACT_ATOMS: atom_id res chain seq x y z
N MET A 1 -47.87 39.14 -11.26
CA MET A 1 -46.72 39.98 -11.65
C MET A 1 -45.55 39.60 -10.76
N LEU A 2 -44.62 38.80 -11.28
CA LEU A 2 -43.52 38.20 -10.52
C LEU A 2 -42.29 39.11 -10.62
N LYS A 3 -41.81 39.63 -9.48
CA LYS A 3 -40.58 40.43 -9.37
C LYS A 3 -39.37 39.50 -9.41
N ILE A 4 -38.54 39.62 -10.45
CA ILE A 4 -37.26 38.92 -10.55
C ILE A 4 -36.20 39.84 -9.92
N ALA A 5 -35.71 39.45 -8.74
CA ALA A 5 -34.60 40.09 -8.08
C ALA A 5 -33.28 39.63 -8.73
N ALA A 6 -32.41 40.61 -8.97
CA ALA A 6 -31.08 40.44 -9.52
C ALA A 6 -30.20 39.55 -8.62
N SER A 7 -29.39 38.69 -9.23
CA SER A 7 -28.17 38.16 -8.61
C SER A 7 -27.13 38.01 -9.70
N GLY A 8 -26.03 38.73 -9.51
CA GLY A 8 -25.04 39.06 -10.53
C GLY A 8 -24.24 37.86 -11.01
N ILE A 9 -23.97 37.86 -12.30
CA ILE A 9 -22.97 37.03 -12.98
C ILE A 9 -21.85 37.96 -13.44
N LEU A 10 -20.62 37.43 -13.54
CA LEU A 10 -19.34 38.02 -13.98
C LEU A 10 -18.54 38.67 -12.83
N LEU A 11 -17.30 38.30 -12.53
CA LEU A 11 -16.18 37.91 -13.41
C LEU A 11 -15.33 36.81 -12.75
N LEU A 12 -15.11 35.70 -13.45
CA LEU A 12 -14.02 34.77 -13.14
C LEU A 12 -12.70 35.44 -13.52
N ALA A 13 -11.95 35.89 -12.51
CA ALA A 13 -10.59 36.37 -12.70
C ALA A 13 -9.71 35.20 -13.14
N ASN A 14 -9.36 35.19 -14.43
CA ASN A 14 -8.30 34.37 -14.99
C ASN A 14 -6.96 34.83 -14.39
N ALA A 15 -6.56 34.23 -13.28
CA ALA A 15 -5.22 34.38 -12.73
C ALA A 15 -4.24 33.58 -13.60
N TRP A 16 -3.75 34.21 -14.66
CA TRP A 16 -2.60 33.70 -15.41
C TRP A 16 -1.35 34.12 -14.63
N SER A 17 -0.85 33.23 -13.77
CA SER A 17 0.44 33.40 -13.13
C SER A 17 1.54 33.30 -14.20
N LEU A 18 2.33 34.37 -14.31
CA LEU A 18 3.53 34.46 -15.13
C LEU A 18 4.54 33.40 -14.67
N ALA A 19 4.81 32.42 -15.52
CA ALA A 19 5.91 31.48 -15.33
C ALA A 19 7.25 32.23 -15.49
N GLY A 20 8.05 32.27 -14.42
CA GLY A 20 9.44 32.74 -14.48
C GLY A 20 10.34 31.71 -15.17
N PRO A 21 11.34 32.14 -15.96
CA PRO A 21 12.26 31.23 -16.63
C PRO A 21 13.27 30.69 -15.63
N GLY A 22 13.10 29.42 -15.23
CA GLY A 22 14.02 28.74 -14.31
C GLY A 22 13.40 27.70 -13.39
N ALA A 23 12.14 27.30 -13.59
CA ALA A 23 11.56 26.20 -12.85
C ALA A 23 12.09 24.87 -13.44
N ASP A 24 13.13 24.32 -12.81
CA ASP A 24 13.38 22.88 -12.83
C ASP A 24 12.04 22.21 -12.55
N THR A 25 11.44 21.60 -13.58
CA THR A 25 10.20 20.85 -13.44
C THR A 25 10.51 19.56 -12.70
N VAL A 26 10.64 19.66 -11.38
CA VAL A 26 10.63 18.52 -10.48
C VAL A 26 9.31 17.82 -10.71
N ASN A 27 9.36 16.57 -11.17
CA ASN A 27 8.18 15.73 -11.25
C ASN A 27 7.76 15.37 -9.82
N GLU A 28 7.06 16.29 -9.16
CA GLU A 28 6.52 16.09 -7.82
C GLU A 28 5.56 14.89 -7.90
N ARG A 29 6.04 13.73 -7.44
CA ARG A 29 5.18 12.56 -7.28
C ARG A 29 4.27 12.83 -6.10
N ILE A 30 2.98 12.98 -6.38
CA ILE A 30 1.96 13.01 -5.34
C ILE A 30 2.12 11.73 -4.50
N PRO A 31 2.35 11.83 -3.18
CA PRO A 31 2.51 10.65 -2.34
C PRO A 31 1.17 9.89 -2.31
N VAL A 32 1.20 8.64 -2.74
CA VAL A 32 0.05 7.74 -2.66
C VAL A 32 0.15 6.93 -1.37
N SER A 33 -0.92 6.88 -0.59
CA SER A 33 -0.94 6.09 0.63
C SER A 33 -1.03 4.60 0.32
N LYS A 34 -0.70 3.77 1.32
CA LYS A 34 -0.79 2.31 1.21
C LYS A 34 -2.23 1.85 0.93
N ASP A 35 -3.18 2.42 1.67
CA ASP A 35 -4.61 2.11 1.52
C ASP A 35 -5.13 2.48 0.13
N GLN A 36 -4.63 3.56 -0.47
CA GLN A 36 -4.97 3.95 -1.84
C GLN A 36 -4.41 2.95 -2.87
N LEU A 37 -3.21 2.43 -2.65
CA LEU A 37 -2.63 1.40 -3.53
C LEU A 37 -3.37 0.06 -3.39
N GLU A 38 -3.72 -0.34 -2.17
CA GLU A 38 -4.55 -1.54 -1.93
C GLU A 38 -5.90 -1.44 -2.62
N ALA A 39 -6.60 -0.30 -2.46
CA ALA A 39 -7.88 -0.08 -3.13
C ALA A 39 -7.74 -0.04 -4.66
N HIS A 40 -6.70 0.60 -5.18
CA HIS A 40 -6.47 0.71 -6.63
C HIS A 40 -6.14 -0.63 -7.29
N TRP A 41 -5.44 -1.53 -6.59
CA TRP A 41 -5.06 -2.84 -7.10
C TRP A 41 -5.98 -3.97 -6.63
N GLU A 42 -7.09 -3.64 -5.96
CA GLU A 42 -8.04 -4.60 -5.39
C GLU A 42 -7.35 -5.65 -4.50
N LEU A 43 -6.40 -5.19 -3.69
CA LEU A 43 -5.55 -6.02 -2.85
C LEU A 43 -6.00 -5.92 -1.39
N ASP A 44 -6.25 -7.06 -0.73
CA ASP A 44 -6.48 -7.14 0.72
C ASP A 44 -5.27 -7.79 1.38
N CYS A 45 -4.31 -6.97 1.83
CA CYS A 45 -3.06 -7.48 2.40
C CYS A 45 -3.25 -8.11 3.77
N ALA A 46 -4.23 -7.65 4.55
CA ALA A 46 -4.58 -8.25 5.83
C ALA A 46 -5.22 -9.63 5.61
N GLY A 47 -6.14 -9.75 4.66
CA GLY A 47 -6.76 -11.00 4.23
C GLY A 47 -5.75 -12.00 3.69
N ALA A 48 -4.85 -11.59 2.79
CA ALA A 48 -3.81 -12.46 2.25
C ALA A 48 -2.89 -13.03 3.36
N ARG A 49 -2.52 -12.22 4.36
CA ARG A 49 -1.77 -12.71 5.52
C ARG A 49 -2.56 -13.72 6.35
N ALA A 50 -3.84 -13.44 6.60
CA ALA A 50 -4.72 -14.34 7.35
C ALA A 50 -4.90 -15.67 6.60
N ASP A 51 -5.04 -15.64 5.28
CA ASP A 51 -5.14 -16.81 4.42
C ASP A 51 -3.88 -17.65 4.48
N LEU A 52 -2.70 -17.01 4.38
CA LEU A 52 -1.42 -17.70 4.54
C LEU A 52 -1.33 -18.41 5.90
N GLN A 53 -1.75 -17.74 6.98
CA GLN A 53 -1.76 -18.34 8.31
C GLN A 53 -2.70 -19.56 8.39
N ARG A 54 -3.87 -19.49 7.76
CA ARG A 54 -4.82 -20.62 7.68
C ARG A 54 -4.26 -21.78 6.86
N THR A 55 -3.68 -21.51 5.69
CA THR A 55 -3.05 -22.53 4.82
C THR A 55 -1.95 -23.27 5.57
N LEU A 56 -1.05 -22.56 6.25
CA LEU A 56 0.05 -23.20 6.98
C LEU A 56 -0.42 -24.01 8.19
N ALA A 57 -1.51 -23.60 8.84
CA ALA A 57 -2.12 -24.37 9.92
C ALA A 57 -2.76 -25.68 9.41
N ALA A 58 -3.34 -25.67 8.21
CA ALA A 58 -3.97 -26.83 7.60
C ALA A 58 -2.96 -27.82 6.99
N GLU A 59 -1.92 -27.32 6.32
CA GLU A 59 -1.03 -28.13 5.47
C GLU A 59 0.26 -28.63 6.15
N ARG A 60 0.39 -28.51 7.48
CA ARG A 60 1.56 -28.99 8.27
C ARG A 60 2.91 -28.79 7.55
N ALA A 61 3.28 -27.52 7.36
CA ALA A 61 4.65 -27.06 7.08
C ALA A 61 5.23 -27.28 5.66
N ASP A 62 4.45 -27.60 4.63
CA ASP A 62 5.00 -27.78 3.26
C ASP A 62 4.98 -26.52 2.35
N CYS A 63 4.58 -25.35 2.85
CA CYS A 63 4.44 -24.13 2.06
C CYS A 63 3.67 -24.36 0.74
N GLY A 64 2.67 -25.25 0.72
CA GLY A 64 1.78 -25.53 -0.42
C GLY A 64 0.86 -24.36 -0.78
N VAL A 65 1.30 -23.15 -0.51
CA VAL A 65 0.64 -21.88 -0.81
C VAL A 65 0.47 -21.76 -2.32
N ALA A 66 -0.78 -21.65 -2.75
CA ALA A 66 -1.13 -21.46 -4.15
C ALA A 66 -0.50 -20.18 -4.71
N GLU A 67 -0.13 -20.21 -6.00
CA GLU A 67 0.53 -19.10 -6.68
C GLU A 67 -0.25 -17.76 -6.61
N PRO A 68 -1.59 -17.71 -6.70
CA PRO A 68 -2.33 -16.46 -6.52
C PRO A 68 -2.05 -15.78 -5.17
N LEU A 69 -1.98 -16.56 -4.08
CA LEU A 69 -1.69 -16.05 -2.75
C LEU A 69 -0.22 -15.60 -2.64
N ARG A 70 0.73 -16.33 -3.23
CA ARG A 70 2.14 -15.91 -3.33
C ARG A 70 2.27 -14.56 -4.06
N ARG A 71 1.55 -14.39 -5.17
CA ARG A 71 1.52 -13.13 -5.93
C ARG A 71 0.93 -11.98 -5.11
N ALA A 72 -0.18 -12.20 -4.42
CA ALA A 72 -0.78 -11.18 -3.56
C ALA A 72 0.21 -10.72 -2.47
N LEU A 73 0.91 -11.65 -1.81
CA LEU A 73 1.91 -11.33 -0.79
C LEU A 73 3.09 -10.51 -1.34
N ARG A 74 3.55 -10.81 -2.57
CA ARG A 74 4.58 -9.98 -3.24
C ARG A 74 4.08 -8.57 -3.53
N LEU A 75 2.84 -8.40 -3.97
CA LEU A 75 2.25 -7.06 -4.17
C LEU A 75 2.11 -6.31 -2.84
N CYS A 76 1.76 -7.01 -1.76
CA CYS A 76 1.73 -6.43 -0.43
C CYS A 76 3.09 -5.94 0.04
N ALA A 77 4.20 -6.60 -0.35
CA ALA A 77 5.54 -6.10 -0.08
C ALA A 77 5.78 -4.75 -0.78
N PHE A 78 5.38 -4.60 -2.05
CA PHE A 78 5.51 -3.31 -2.76
C PHE A 78 4.70 -2.18 -2.09
N VAL A 79 3.49 -2.47 -1.60
CA VAL A 79 2.64 -1.47 -0.95
C VAL A 79 3.17 -1.11 0.43
N HIS A 80 3.54 -2.10 1.24
CA HIS A 80 3.86 -1.89 2.66
C HIS A 80 5.34 -1.61 2.93
N GLN A 81 6.22 -2.06 2.05
CA GLN A 81 7.68 -2.00 2.18
C GLN A 81 8.30 -1.55 0.84
N PRO A 82 7.98 -0.33 0.37
CA PRO A 82 8.52 0.17 -0.90
C PRO A 82 10.05 0.23 -0.86
N PRO A 83 10.73 0.07 -2.02
CA PRO A 83 12.19 0.08 -2.09
C PRO A 83 12.79 1.34 -1.46
N GLY A 84 13.88 1.16 -0.71
CA GLY A 84 14.57 2.27 -0.03
C GLY A 84 13.92 2.75 1.27
N ARG A 85 12.83 2.11 1.74
CA ARG A 85 12.31 2.31 3.10
C ARG A 85 12.57 1.07 3.95
N GLU A 86 13.05 1.29 5.17
CA GLU A 86 13.16 0.20 6.13
C GLU A 86 11.77 -0.31 6.55
N PRO A 87 11.61 -1.63 6.76
CA PRO A 87 10.38 -2.17 7.33
C PRO A 87 10.10 -1.52 8.69
N ALA A 88 8.85 -1.07 8.88
CA ALA A 88 8.46 -0.53 10.18
C ALA A 88 8.58 -1.64 11.25
N PRO A 89 9.16 -1.35 12.42
CA PRO A 89 9.26 -2.34 13.49
C PRO A 89 7.86 -2.79 13.90
N ARG A 90 7.70 -4.09 14.14
CA ARG A 90 6.39 -4.67 14.53
C ARG A 90 5.31 -4.42 13.47
N CYS A 91 5.67 -4.38 12.19
CA CYS A 91 4.72 -4.53 11.10
C CYS A 91 4.89 -5.89 10.40
N PRO A 92 3.85 -6.40 9.71
CA PRO A 92 4.02 -7.55 8.84
C PRO A 92 5.12 -7.29 7.80
N ASP A 93 6.08 -8.21 7.75
CA ASP A 93 7.19 -8.17 6.81
C ASP A 93 6.85 -9.06 5.61
N PHE A 94 6.11 -8.50 4.66
CA PHE A 94 5.64 -9.18 3.44
C PHE A 94 6.78 -9.55 2.50
N ASP A 95 7.83 -8.73 2.45
CA ASP A 95 9.03 -9.00 1.65
C ASP A 95 9.73 -10.27 2.15
N ARG A 96 9.98 -10.34 3.47
CA ARG A 96 10.57 -11.53 4.09
C ARG A 96 9.63 -12.75 4.01
N LEU A 97 8.32 -12.57 4.19
CA LEU A 97 7.34 -13.65 4.01
C LEU A 97 7.42 -14.24 2.60
N SER A 98 7.39 -13.39 1.58
CA SER A 98 7.47 -13.79 0.18
C SER A 98 8.77 -14.52 -0.13
N GLY A 99 9.91 -13.98 0.31
CA GLY A 99 11.22 -14.62 0.13
C GLY A 99 11.32 -16.00 0.81
N LEU A 100 10.78 -16.15 2.02
CA LEU A 100 10.77 -17.45 2.71
C LEU A 100 9.86 -18.48 2.02
N LEU A 101 8.75 -18.04 1.43
CA LEU A 101 7.87 -18.92 0.64
C LEU A 101 8.53 -19.38 -0.67
N GLU A 102 9.31 -18.53 -1.31
CA GLU A 102 10.10 -18.88 -2.49
C GLU A 102 11.22 -19.87 -2.15
N GLN A 103 11.89 -19.65 -1.01
CA GLN A 103 12.91 -20.56 -0.49
C GLN A 103 12.35 -21.84 0.16
N ARG A 104 11.01 -21.99 0.23
CA ARG A 104 10.30 -23.09 0.92
C ARG A 104 10.73 -23.27 2.38
N ARG A 105 11.04 -22.18 3.09
CA ARG A 105 11.47 -22.19 4.50
C ARG A 105 10.28 -22.06 5.45
N CYS A 106 9.43 -23.07 5.47
CA CYS A 106 8.08 -22.99 6.03
C CYS A 106 8.03 -22.81 7.55
N SER A 107 8.97 -23.40 8.29
CA SER A 107 9.11 -23.15 9.72
C SER A 107 9.35 -21.66 10.01
N ALA A 108 10.25 -21.04 9.25
CA ALA A 108 10.55 -19.62 9.38
C ALA A 108 9.38 -18.72 8.95
N VAL A 109 8.54 -19.16 7.99
CA VAL A 109 7.29 -18.45 7.65
C VAL A 109 6.33 -18.47 8.85
N GLY A 110 6.17 -19.63 9.50
CA GLY A 110 5.36 -19.77 10.71
C GLY A 110 5.81 -18.84 11.83
N ASP A 111 7.12 -18.83 12.13
CA ASP A 111 7.71 -17.95 13.15
C ASP A 111 7.48 -16.47 12.85
N LEU A 112 7.61 -16.07 11.57
CA LEU A 112 7.40 -14.70 11.13
C LEU A 112 5.93 -14.28 11.23
N LEU A 113 4.99 -15.18 10.93
CA LEU A 113 3.55 -14.89 11.03
C LEU A 113 3.08 -14.71 12.47
N GLN A 114 3.70 -15.40 13.43
CA GLN A 114 3.42 -15.22 14.86
C GLN A 114 3.81 -13.84 15.39
N GLN A 115 4.62 -13.08 14.66
CA GLN A 115 4.93 -11.69 15.01
C GLN A 115 3.67 -10.83 14.84
N ARG A 116 2.96 -10.59 15.96
CA ARG A 116 1.83 -9.66 16.00
C ARG A 116 2.37 -8.24 15.96
N GLY A 117 2.00 -7.55 14.90
CA GLY A 117 2.39 -6.18 14.68
C GLY A 117 1.21 -5.22 14.76
N ASN A 118 1.28 -4.25 15.68
CA ASN A 118 0.40 -3.07 15.61
C ASN A 118 1.08 -2.05 14.71
N CYS A 119 0.70 -2.04 13.43
CA CYS A 119 1.13 -1.02 12.49
C CYS A 119 0.39 0.29 12.77
N THR A 120 0.91 1.11 13.68
CA THR A 120 0.63 2.54 13.60
C THR A 120 1.53 3.09 12.53
N ALA A 121 0.93 3.56 11.43
CA ALA A 121 1.63 4.19 10.32
C ALA A 121 2.67 5.17 10.87
N GLY A 122 3.94 4.97 10.52
CA GLY A 122 4.96 5.98 10.74
C GLY A 122 4.48 7.26 10.06
N THR A 123 4.26 8.30 10.85
CA THR A 123 3.98 9.65 10.34
C THR A 123 5.07 9.99 9.33
N PRO A 124 4.72 10.36 8.08
CA PRO A 124 5.73 10.87 7.17
C PRO A 124 6.40 12.10 7.81
N PRO A 125 7.72 12.29 7.60
CA PRO A 125 8.41 13.49 8.08
C PRO A 125 7.80 14.76 7.47
#